data_AF-A0A969B239-F1
#
_entry.id   AF-A0A969B239-F1
#
_cell.length_a   1.000
_cell.length_b   1.000
_cell.length_c   1.000
_cell.angle_alpha   90.00
_cell.angle_beta   90.00
_cell.angle_gamma   90.00
#
_symmetry.space_group_name_H-M   'P 1'
#
loop_
_entity.id
_entity.type
_entity.pdbx_description
1 polymer ?
#
loop_
_entity_poly.entity_id
_entity_poly.type
_entity_poly.pdbx_seq_one_letter_code
_entity_poly.pdbx_strand_id
1 'polypeptide(L)'
;MVFSEILIGAVAVSEWDNNVLYVGGGEKTVRGNVSFGEGVYKSVDAGKTWSHIGLKDSKHVVRIRIDPKNPDVVYAAVMGDLFKSSDERGVYKTIDGGKTWNHIGLEKTDRIKRIVVDPRNPDAACVCAMGREWGT
;
A
#
# COMPACT_ATOMS: atom_id res chain seq x y z
N MET A 1 17.65 -1.88 12.90
CA MET A 1 16.46 -2.75 13.01
C MET A 1 16.49 -3.67 11.81
N VAL A 2 16.71 -4.96 12.02
CA VAL A 2 16.70 -5.96 10.93
C VAL A 2 15.25 -6.42 10.82
N PHE A 3 14.63 -6.30 9.65
CA PHE A 3 13.30 -6.85 9.39
C PHE A 3 13.36 -8.36 9.62
N SER A 4 12.97 -8.85 10.79
CA SER A 4 12.89 -10.29 11.05
C SER A 4 11.67 -10.83 10.30
N GLU A 5 11.93 -11.49 9.17
CA GLU A 5 11.00 -12.33 8.41
C GLU A 5 9.80 -11.65 7.72
N ILE A 6 9.84 -10.33 7.53
CA ILE A 6 8.80 -9.60 6.80
C ILE A 6 9.20 -9.45 5.33
N LEU A 7 8.45 -10.06 4.42
CA LEU A 7 8.60 -9.80 2.98
C LEU A 7 8.04 -8.42 2.63
N ILE A 8 8.74 -7.69 1.76
CA ILE A 8 8.32 -6.37 1.28
C ILE A 8 7.68 -6.52 -0.10
N GLY A 9 6.40 -6.19 -0.21
CA GLY A 9 5.61 -6.27 -1.45
C GLY A 9 5.58 -4.99 -2.26
N ALA A 10 5.87 -3.86 -1.62
CA ALA A 10 5.88 -2.54 -2.24
C ALA A 10 6.98 -1.66 -1.63
N VAL A 11 7.60 -0.85 -2.48
CA VAL A 11 8.48 0.25 -2.08
C VAL A 11 8.15 1.46 -2.94
N ALA A 12 8.15 2.65 -2.34
CA ALA A 12 8.01 3.92 -3.03
C ALA A 12 8.93 4.95 -2.37
N VAL A 13 9.58 5.77 -3.18
CA VAL A 13 10.39 6.92 -2.77
C VAL A 13 9.64 8.18 -3.22
N SER A 14 9.59 9.19 -2.35
CA SER A 14 8.97 10.46 -2.69
C SER A 14 9.77 11.20 -3.77
N GLU A 15 9.09 11.71 -4.79
CA GLU A 15 9.70 12.57 -5.82
C GLU A 15 10.01 13.98 -5.30
N TRP A 16 9.33 14.40 -4.22
CA TRP A 16 9.52 15.70 -3.58
C TRP A 16 10.74 15.72 -2.64
N ASP A 17 10.93 14.65 -1.88
CA ASP A 17 12.03 14.50 -0.92
C ASP A 17 12.49 13.03 -0.87
N ASN A 18 13.65 12.76 -1.45
CA ASN A 18 14.22 11.42 -1.54
C ASN A 18 14.58 10.79 -0.17
N ASN A 19 14.57 11.56 0.92
CA ASN A 19 14.70 10.99 2.27
C ASN A 19 13.42 10.30 2.75
N VAL A 20 12.28 10.61 2.14
CA VAL A 20 10.99 10.03 2.51
C VAL A 20 10.69 8.80 1.67
N LEU A 21 10.60 7.65 2.34
CA LEU A 21 10.30 6.36 1.72
C LEU A 21 9.14 5.68 2.44
N TYR A 22 8.40 4.90 1.68
CA TYR A 22 7.32 4.06 2.18
C TYR A 22 7.51 2.62 1.69
N VAL A 23 7.33 1.65 2.58
CA VAL A 23 7.35 0.22 2.24
C VAL A 23 6.09 -0.46 2.75
N GLY A 24 5.59 -1.38 1.93
CA GLY A 24 4.43 -2.21 2.24
C GLY A 24 4.86 -3.64 2.48
N GLY A 25 4.42 -4.21 3.60
CA GLY A 25 4.67 -5.60 3.97
C GLY A 25 3.78 -6.58 3.20
N GLY A 26 4.25 -7.83 3.14
CA GLY A 26 3.56 -8.96 2.53
C GLY A 26 3.94 -9.19 1.08
N GLU A 27 3.95 -10.45 0.69
CA GLU A 27 4.36 -10.83 -0.67
C GLU A 27 3.32 -10.42 -1.71
N LYS A 28 3.81 -9.86 -2.82
CA LYS A 28 3.00 -9.50 -4.00
C LYS A 28 2.68 -10.70 -4.90
N THR A 29 3.59 -11.67 -4.96
CA THR A 29 3.50 -12.81 -5.86
C THR A 29 2.73 -13.95 -5.19
N VAL A 30 1.42 -13.98 -5.39
CA VAL A 30 0.59 -15.04 -4.82
C VAL A 30 0.92 -16.39 -5.48
N ARG A 31 1.55 -17.28 -4.71
CA ARG A 31 1.81 -18.71 -5.03
C ARG A 31 1.15 -19.59 -3.95
N GLY A 32 1.26 -20.92 -4.06
CA GLY A 32 0.65 -21.86 -3.11
C GLY A 32 1.04 -21.64 -1.63
N ASN A 33 2.16 -20.97 -1.37
CA ASN A 33 2.55 -20.43 -0.06
C ASN A 33 2.86 -18.93 -0.24
N VAL A 34 2.37 -18.07 0.66
CA VAL A 34 2.53 -16.61 0.58
C VAL A 34 2.79 -16.07 1.98
N SER A 35 3.88 -15.32 2.17
CA SER A 35 4.13 -14.65 3.45
C SER A 35 3.35 -13.34 3.56
N PHE A 36 2.66 -13.17 4.68
CA PHE A 36 2.03 -11.90 5.04
C PHE A 36 3.06 -10.96 5.68
N GLY A 37 2.76 -9.67 5.66
CA GLY A 37 3.47 -8.66 6.42
C GLY A 37 2.51 -7.87 7.30
N GLU A 38 3.04 -6.86 7.96
CA GLU A 38 2.33 -6.18 9.06
C GLU A 38 1.90 -4.76 8.70
N GLY A 39 1.68 -4.45 7.41
CA GLY A 39 1.22 -3.13 6.98
C GLY A 39 2.30 -2.25 6.37
N VAL A 40 2.24 -0.94 6.66
CA VAL A 40 3.09 0.06 6.02
C VAL A 40 4.10 0.62 6.99
N TYR A 41 5.32 0.84 6.50
CA TYR A 41 6.38 1.52 7.23
C TYR A 41 6.85 2.75 6.44
N LYS A 42 7.23 3.80 7.17
CA LYS A 42 7.79 5.04 6.64
C LYS A 42 9.21 5.24 7.15
N SER A 43 10.08 5.73 6.28
CA SER A 43 11.37 6.31 6.63
C SER A 43 11.38 7.78 6.22
N VAL A 44 12.09 8.60 7.00
CA VAL A 44 12.33 10.03 6.73
C VAL A 44 13.82 10.35 6.68
N ASP A 45 14.67 9.33 6.63
CA ASP A 45 16.12 9.42 6.70
C ASP A 45 16.81 8.52 5.67
N ALA A 46 16.19 8.41 4.49
CA ALA A 46 16.67 7.62 3.36
C ALA A 46 16.81 6.11 3.67
N GLY A 47 15.93 5.57 4.52
CA GLY A 47 15.86 4.16 4.85
C GLY A 47 16.78 3.71 5.99
N LYS A 48 17.40 4.64 6.72
CA LYS A 48 18.25 4.29 7.88
C LYS A 48 17.41 3.84 9.06
N THR A 49 16.29 4.50 9.31
CA THR A 49 15.29 4.14 10.31
C THR A 49 13.91 4.06 9.70
N TRP A 50 13.06 3.21 10.30
CA TRP A 50 11.71 2.92 9.82
C TRP A 50 10.74 2.97 10.99
N SER A 51 9.58 3.56 10.77
CA SER A 51 8.45 3.59 11.70
C SER A 51 7.27 2.87 11.08
N HIS A 52 6.62 2.01 11.87
CA HIS A 52 5.34 1.43 11.48
C HIS A 52 4.25 2.50 11.52
N ILE A 53 3.49 2.64 10.42
CA ILE A 53 2.52 3.71 10.23
C ILE A 53 1.12 3.17 9.87
N GLY A 54 0.76 2.01 10.40
CA GLY A 54 -0.62 1.49 10.30
C GLY A 54 -0.83 0.41 9.25
N LEU A 55 -2.12 0.13 8.98
CA LEU A 55 -2.59 -0.99 8.14
C LEU A 55 -2.09 -2.37 8.65
N LYS A 56 -2.09 -2.59 9.97
CA LYS A 56 -1.52 -3.80 10.60
C LYS A 56 -2.12 -5.11 10.08
N ASP A 57 -3.44 -5.09 9.85
CA ASP A 57 -4.20 -6.27 9.43
C ASP A 57 -4.27 -6.44 7.91
N SER A 58 -3.60 -5.56 7.16
CA SER A 58 -3.64 -5.54 5.69
C SER A 58 -3.07 -6.80 5.04
N LYS A 59 -2.16 -7.50 5.74
CA LYS A 59 -1.39 -8.68 5.31
C LYS A 59 -0.53 -8.50 4.06
N HIS A 60 -1.06 -7.93 2.99
CA HIS A 60 -0.40 -7.75 1.71
C HIS A 60 -0.65 -6.34 1.17
N VAL A 61 0.29 -5.43 1.44
CA VAL A 61 0.35 -4.11 0.82
C VAL A 61 1.19 -4.20 -0.44
N VAL A 62 0.53 -4.32 -1.59
CA VAL A 62 1.20 -4.65 -2.85
C VAL A 62 1.56 -3.45 -3.69
N ARG A 63 0.97 -2.28 -3.45
CA ARG A 63 1.35 -1.04 -4.14
C ARG A 63 1.33 0.11 -3.16
N ILE A 64 2.28 1.01 -3.33
CA ILE A 64 2.30 2.32 -2.71
C ILE A 64 2.55 3.36 -3.80
N ARG A 65 1.84 4.48 -3.72
CA ARG A 65 2.06 5.68 -4.54
C ARG A 65 2.06 6.89 -3.63
N ILE A 66 3.10 7.70 -3.77
CA ILE A 66 3.25 8.95 -3.04
C ILE A 66 2.86 10.06 -4.03
N ASP A 67 2.13 11.07 -3.55
CA ASP A 67 1.90 12.26 -4.35
C ASP A 67 3.24 12.95 -4.66
N PRO A 68 3.51 13.32 -5.92
CA PRO A 68 4.82 13.84 -6.32
C PRO A 68 5.12 15.23 -5.75
N LYS A 69 4.11 15.95 -5.23
CA LYS A 69 4.26 17.29 -4.65
C LYS A 69 4.11 17.31 -3.13
N ASN A 70 3.50 16.28 -2.54
CA ASN A 70 3.32 16.20 -1.10
C ASN A 70 3.58 14.77 -0.58
N PRO A 71 4.73 14.53 0.09
CA PRO A 71 5.07 13.20 0.60
C PRO A 71 4.12 12.67 1.67
N ASP A 72 3.27 13.50 2.27
CA ASP A 72 2.30 13.08 3.26
C ASP A 72 0.99 12.54 2.66
N VAL A 73 0.76 12.76 1.35
CA VAL A 73 -0.36 12.18 0.62
C VAL A 73 0.09 10.88 -0.03
N VAL A 74 -0.43 9.76 0.46
CA VAL A 74 0.01 8.42 0.03
C VAL A 74 -1.20 7.51 -0.18
N TYR A 75 -1.13 6.73 -1.25
CA TYR A 75 -2.09 5.69 -1.60
C TYR A 75 -1.46 4.32 -1.41
N ALA A 76 -2.17 3.41 -0.73
CA ALA A 76 -1.76 2.03 -0.53
C ALA A 76 -2.82 1.08 -1.09
N ALA A 77 -2.39 0.09 -1.87
CA ALA A 77 -3.25 -1.00 -2.33
C ALA A 77 -3.08 -2.23 -1.44
N VAL A 78 -4.16 -2.66 -0.83
CA VAL A 78 -4.20 -3.77 0.13
C VAL A 78 -5.00 -4.94 -0.46
N MET A 79 -4.41 -6.14 -0.46
CA MET A 79 -5.11 -7.37 -0.87
C MET A 79 -5.77 -8.14 0.27
N GLY A 80 -5.52 -7.74 1.52
CA GLY A 80 -6.07 -8.43 2.69
C GLY A 80 -5.63 -9.90 2.75
N ASP A 81 -6.34 -10.72 3.51
CA ASP A 81 -6.10 -12.17 3.50
C ASP A 81 -6.42 -12.78 2.14
N LEU A 82 -5.51 -13.54 1.54
CA LEU A 82 -5.69 -14.12 0.21
C LEU A 82 -6.60 -15.36 0.17
N PHE A 83 -6.83 -16.01 1.31
CA PHE A 83 -7.51 -17.30 1.38
C PHE A 83 -8.91 -17.22 1.98
N LYS A 84 -9.34 -16.05 2.47
CA LYS A 84 -10.69 -15.79 2.98
C LYS A 84 -11.20 -14.40 2.58
N SER A 85 -12.47 -14.12 2.84
CA SER A 85 -12.97 -12.75 2.76
C SER A 85 -12.23 -11.87 3.77
N SER A 86 -11.92 -10.63 3.37
CA SER A 86 -11.14 -9.69 4.17
C SER A 86 -11.65 -8.29 3.92
N ASP A 87 -12.13 -7.63 4.97
CA ASP A 87 -12.62 -6.25 4.92
C ASP A 87 -11.47 -5.24 4.76
N GLU A 88 -10.23 -5.69 4.96
CA GLU A 88 -9.01 -4.90 4.76
C GLU A 88 -8.65 -4.70 3.28
N ARG A 89 -9.33 -5.36 2.35
CA ARG A 89 -9.07 -5.18 0.92
C ARG A 89 -9.44 -3.79 0.47
N GLY A 90 -8.68 -3.27 -0.50
CA GLY A 90 -9.03 -2.07 -1.23
C GLY A 90 -7.89 -1.09 -1.34
N VAL A 91 -8.23 0.16 -1.62
CA VAL A 91 -7.28 1.28 -1.66
C VAL A 91 -7.47 2.14 -0.43
N TYR A 92 -6.37 2.46 0.22
CA TYR A 92 -6.33 3.38 1.34
C TYR A 92 -5.57 4.64 0.95
N LYS A 93 -6.01 5.79 1.46
CA LYS A 93 -5.36 7.09 1.31
C LYS A 93 -5.04 7.67 2.69
N THR A 94 -3.82 8.14 2.85
CA THR A 94 -3.44 9.06 3.93
C THR A 94 -3.16 10.44 3.34
N ILE A 95 -3.37 11.47 4.14
CA ILE A 95 -3.01 12.87 3.85
C ILE A 95 -2.12 13.48 4.94
N ASP A 96 -1.72 12.67 5.93
CA ASP A 96 -0.96 13.07 7.11
C ASP A 96 0.30 12.22 7.31
N GLY A 97 0.79 11.62 6.21
CA GLY A 97 2.01 10.85 6.19
C GLY A 97 1.89 9.46 6.80
N GLY A 98 0.67 8.95 6.96
CA GLY A 98 0.38 7.62 7.50
C GLY A 98 0.01 7.62 8.99
N LYS A 99 -0.30 8.77 9.58
CA LYS A 99 -0.86 8.79 10.95
C LYS A 99 -2.30 8.25 10.93
N THR A 100 -3.05 8.57 9.89
CA THR A 100 -4.37 8.02 9.62
C THR A 100 -4.48 7.53 8.19
N TRP A 101 -5.29 6.48 7.99
CA TRP A 101 -5.59 5.90 6.68
C TRP A 101 -7.09 5.83 6.48
N ASN A 102 -7.56 6.37 5.38
CA ASN A 102 -8.96 6.32 4.96
C ASN A 102 -9.11 5.27 3.86
N HIS A 103 -10.06 4.36 4.02
CA HIS A 103 -10.46 3.44 2.97
C HIS A 103 -11.26 4.21 1.90
N ILE A 104 -10.84 4.14 0.64
CA ILE A 104 -11.43 4.89 -0.47
C ILE A 104 -12.06 3.99 -1.55
N GLY A 105 -12.30 2.72 -1.23
CA GLY A 105 -13.04 1.76 -2.06
C GLY A 105 -12.20 0.60 -2.62
N LEU A 106 -12.82 -0.17 -3.52
CA LEU A 106 -12.28 -1.39 -4.16
C LEU A 106 -12.12 -2.59 -3.22
N GLU A 107 -12.88 -2.64 -2.13
CA GLU A 107 -12.91 -3.72 -1.14
C GLU A 107 -13.33 -5.07 -1.73
N LYS A 108 -14.09 -5.07 -2.83
CA LYS A 108 -14.50 -6.27 -3.57
C LYS A 108 -13.51 -6.69 -4.67
N THR A 109 -12.36 -6.03 -4.77
CA THR A 109 -11.40 -6.29 -5.84
C THR A 109 -10.26 -7.20 -5.39
N ASP A 110 -10.12 -8.34 -6.05
CA ASP A 110 -9.09 -9.34 -5.71
C ASP A 110 -7.66 -8.83 -5.87
N ARG A 111 -7.40 -8.03 -6.93
CA ARG A 111 -6.04 -7.55 -7.23
C ARG A 111 -6.00 -6.16 -7.83
N ILE A 112 -5.34 -5.25 -7.12
CA ILE A 112 -4.99 -3.94 -7.64
C ILE A 112 -3.61 -4.01 -8.31
N LYS A 113 -3.56 -3.87 -9.65
CA LYS A 113 -2.31 -3.98 -10.42
C LYS A 113 -1.50 -2.70 -10.40
N ARG A 114 -2.16 -1.55 -10.47
CA ARG A 114 -1.51 -0.23 -10.58
C ARG A 114 -2.40 0.85 -9.97
N ILE A 115 -1.76 1.79 -9.31
CA ILE A 115 -2.32 3.10 -8.95
C ILE A 115 -1.49 4.14 -9.70
N VAL A 116 -2.14 5.12 -10.29
CA VAL A 116 -1.52 6.30 -10.91
C VAL A 116 -2.18 7.52 -10.28
N VAL A 117 -1.38 8.42 -9.71
CA VAL A 117 -1.85 9.69 -9.14
C VAL A 117 -1.65 10.77 -10.19
N ASP A 118 -2.64 11.64 -10.43
CA ASP A 118 -2.46 12.79 -11.31
C ASP A 118 -1.50 13.78 -10.64
N PRO A 119 -0.32 14.07 -11.22
CA PRO A 119 0.66 14.99 -10.62
C PRO A 119 0.14 16.44 -10.50
N ARG A 120 -0.96 16.77 -11.16
CA ARG A 120 -1.59 18.10 -11.11
C ARG A 120 -2.78 18.16 -10.16
N ASN A 121 -3.38 17.03 -9.83
CA ASN A 121 -4.50 16.93 -8.90
C ASN A 121 -4.35 15.67 -8.02
N PRO A 122 -3.82 15.79 -6.80
CA PRO A 122 -3.62 14.67 -5.88
C PRO A 122 -4.89 13.88 -5.59
N ASP A 123 -6.06 14.53 -5.68
CA ASP A 123 -7.37 13.90 -5.41
C ASP A 123 -7.89 13.09 -6.60
N ALA A 124 -7.27 13.24 -7.78
CA ALA A 124 -7.54 12.41 -8.94
C ALA A 124 -6.49 11.30 -9.05
N ALA A 125 -6.87 10.08 -8.64
CA ALA A 125 -6.06 8.88 -8.87
C ALA A 125 -6.81 7.89 -9.76
N CYS A 126 -6.13 7.32 -10.75
CA CYS A 126 -6.63 6.22 -11.56
C CYS A 126 -6.12 4.90 -10.99
N VAL A 127 -7.04 3.95 -10.76
CA VAL A 127 -6.71 2.61 -10.27
C VAL A 127 -6.97 1.59 -11.38
N CYS A 128 -5.93 0.85 -11.77
CA CYS A 128 -6.09 -0.33 -12.62
C CYS A 128 -6.14 -1.57 -11.73
N ALA A 129 -7.31 -2.17 -11.64
CA ALA A 129 -7.54 -3.38 -10.87
C ALA A 129 -8.09 -4.50 -11.76
N MET A 130 -7.77 -5.75 -11.43
CA MET A 130 -8.49 -6.91 -11.96
C MET A 130 -9.48 -7.36 -10.90
N GLY A 131 -10.76 -7.26 -11.21
CA GLY A 131 -11.83 -7.94 -10.48
C GLY A 131 -12.24 -9.23 -11.18
N ARG A 132 -12.91 -10.12 -10.44
CA ARG A 132 -13.89 -11.02 -11.04
C ARG A 132 -15.24 -10.31 -11.03
N GLU A 133 -15.86 -10.18 -12.20
CA GLU A 133 -17.31 -10.10 -12.28
C GLU A 133 -17.74 -11.14 -13.31
N TRP A 134 -18.50 -12.15 -12.88
CA TRP A 134 -19.63 -12.86 -13.54
C TRP A 134 -20.09 -14.06 -12.67
N GLY A 135 -21.33 -13.97 -12.14
CA GLY A 135 -22.20 -15.07 -11.62
C GLY A 135 -21.99 -15.48 -10.15
N THR A 136 -22.99 -15.57 -9.27
CA THR A 136 -24.46 -15.43 -9.29
C THR A 136 -24.92 -14.83 -7.96
#